data_AF-A0A4Y2VE99-F1
#
_entry.id   AF-A0A4Y2VE99-F1
#
_cell.length_a   1.000
_cell.length_b   1.000
_cell.length_c   1.000
_cell.angle_alpha   90.00
_cell.angle_beta   90.00
_cell.angle_gamma   90.00
#
_symmetry.space_group_name_H-M   'P 1'
#
loop_
_entity.id
_entity.type
_entity.pdbx_description
1 polymer ?
#
loop_
_entity_poly.entity_id
_entity_poly.type
_entity_poly.pdbx_seq_one_letter_code
_entity_poly.pdbx_strand_id
1 'polypeptide(L)'
;MSLNNRLDCSPNLNPDLLKIILIFGFCPIEFCADIQGEILEVGIVEEKLNILRTLWGEEGGTNLTLDDHSVRILWMQRVPILYKRTCDVLNELYANQK
;
A
#
# COMPACT_ATOMS: atom_id res chain seq x y z
N MET A 1 6.13 10.86 -13.46
CA MET A 1 6.46 9.43 -13.27
C MET A 1 6.08 9.07 -11.83
N SER A 2 5.19 8.09 -11.61
CA SER A 2 4.64 7.78 -10.27
C SER A 2 5.61 6.95 -9.42
N LEU A 3 5.36 6.91 -8.10
CA LEU A 3 6.15 6.10 -7.16
C LEU A 3 6.20 4.61 -7.58
N ASN A 4 5.05 4.02 -7.93
CA ASN A 4 4.97 2.61 -8.33
C ASN A 4 5.78 2.29 -9.60
N ASN A 5 6.02 3.26 -10.47
CA ASN A 5 6.86 3.07 -11.66
C ASN A 5 8.36 3.04 -11.34
N ARG A 6 8.76 3.55 -10.17
CA ARG A 6 10.16 3.63 -9.73
C ARG A 6 10.57 2.48 -8.80
N LEU A 7 9.60 1.71 -8.31
CA LEU A 7 9.85 0.54 -7.47
C LEU A 7 10.05 -0.68 -8.37
N ASP A 8 10.97 -1.57 -7.98
CA ASP A 8 11.06 -2.86 -8.67
C ASP A 8 9.75 -3.63 -8.54
N CYS A 9 9.60 -4.66 -9.36
CA CYS A 9 8.45 -5.53 -9.34
C CYS A 9 8.27 -6.17 -7.95
N SER A 10 7.03 -6.20 -7.48
CA SER A 10 6.64 -7.07 -6.36
C SER A 10 6.90 -8.52 -6.76
N PRO A 11 7.23 -9.40 -5.80
CA PRO A 11 7.17 -10.83 -6.04
C PRO A 11 5.74 -11.24 -6.39
N ASN A 12 5.62 -12.41 -7.00
CA ASN A 12 4.32 -13.02 -7.19
C ASN A 12 3.65 -13.25 -5.83
N LEU A 13 2.33 -13.10 -5.80
CA LEU A 13 1.55 -13.46 -4.62
C LEU A 13 1.76 -14.95 -4.30
N ASN A 14 1.76 -15.30 -3.02
CA ASN A 14 1.82 -16.66 -2.53
C ASN A 14 0.81 -17.52 -3.31
N PRO A 15 1.23 -18.66 -3.90
CA PRO A 15 0.36 -19.48 -4.72
C PRO A 15 -0.92 -19.96 -4.02
N ASP A 16 -0.88 -20.19 -2.71
CA ASP A 16 -2.06 -20.62 -1.95
C ASP A 16 -3.04 -19.47 -1.72
N LEU A 17 -2.54 -18.25 -1.47
CA LEU A 17 -3.38 -17.05 -1.49
C LEU A 17 -3.97 -16.79 -2.87
N LEU A 18 -3.16 -16.95 -3.93
CA LEU A 18 -3.61 -16.78 -5.30
C LEU A 18 -4.71 -17.78 -5.66
N LYS A 19 -4.60 -19.05 -5.22
CA LYS A 19 -5.67 -20.05 -5.41
C LYS A 19 -6.97 -19.60 -4.77
N ILE A 20 -6.94 -19.06 -3.55
CA ILE A 20 -8.14 -18.56 -2.86
C ILE A 20 -8.78 -17.44 -3.69
N ILE A 21 -7.99 -16.44 -4.11
CA ILE A 21 -8.49 -15.32 -4.93
C ILE A 21 -9.06 -15.80 -6.26
N LEU A 22 -8.40 -16.75 -6.93
CA LEU A 22 -8.89 -17.31 -8.19
C LEU A 22 -10.19 -18.08 -7.99
N ILE A 23 -10.33 -18.86 -6.91
CA ILE A 23 -11.57 -19.56 -6.58
C ILE A 23 -12.72 -18.58 -6.37
N PHE A 24 -12.47 -17.45 -5.70
CA PHE A 24 -13.45 -16.39 -5.53
C PHE A 24 -14.05 -15.99 -6.88
N GLY A 25 -13.23 -15.65 -7.88
CA GLY A 25 -13.70 -15.22 -9.20
C GLY A 25 -14.48 -16.25 -10.03
N PHE A 26 -14.59 -17.50 -9.56
CA PHE A 26 -15.46 -18.52 -10.17
C PHE A 26 -16.78 -18.71 -9.42
N CYS A 27 -16.99 -18.07 -8.28
CA CYS A 27 -18.21 -18.19 -7.49
C CYS A 27 -19.29 -17.22 -8.01
N PRO A 28 -20.54 -17.69 -8.22
CA PRO A 28 -21.62 -16.84 -8.72
C PRO A 28 -22.11 -15.80 -7.70
N ILE A 29 -21.81 -16.00 -6.41
CA ILE A 29 -22.06 -15.04 -5.33
C ILE A 29 -20.82 -15.06 -4.43
N GLU A 30 -20.26 -13.88 -4.19
CA GLU A 30 -19.03 -13.68 -3.44
C GLU A 30 -19.27 -12.70 -2.29
N PHE A 31 -18.73 -13.03 -1.11
CA PHE A 31 -18.65 -12.11 0.02
C PHE A 31 -17.20 -11.71 0.21
N CYS A 32 -16.85 -10.51 -0.24
CA CYS A 32 -15.58 -9.88 0.07
C CYS A 32 -15.80 -8.97 1.29
N ALA A 33 -15.19 -9.32 2.41
CA ALA A 33 -15.11 -8.44 3.57
C ALA A 33 -13.73 -7.76 3.55
N ASP A 34 -13.73 -6.43 3.65
CA ASP A 34 -12.50 -5.69 3.92
C ASP A 34 -12.07 -6.02 5.35
N ILE A 35 -10.94 -6.69 5.50
CA ILE A 35 -10.29 -6.87 6.81
C ILE A 35 -9.59 -5.53 7.10
N GLN A 36 -10.41 -4.53 7.43
CA GLN A 36 -9.97 -3.14 7.52
C GLN A 36 -8.80 -3.01 8.49
N GLY A 37 -7.64 -2.69 7.95
CA GLY A 37 -6.49 -2.22 8.72
C GLY A 37 -5.34 -3.20 8.91
N GLU A 38 -5.43 -4.49 8.54
CA GLU A 38 -4.30 -5.43 8.74
C GLU A 38 -3.01 -4.94 8.06
N ILE A 39 -3.11 -4.38 6.85
CA ILE A 39 -1.96 -3.76 6.16
C ILE A 39 -1.48 -2.49 6.88
N LEU A 40 -2.40 -1.73 7.50
CA LEU A 40 -2.06 -0.54 8.28
C LEU A 40 -1.43 -0.89 9.64
N GLU A 41 -1.51 -2.15 10.09
CA GLU A 41 -0.78 -2.63 11.27
C GLU A 41 0.69 -2.95 10.95
N VAL A 42 1.03 -3.13 9.67
CA VAL A 42 2.41 -3.39 9.25
C VAL A 42 3.21 -2.09 9.24
N GLY A 43 4.20 -2.02 10.13
CA GLY A 43 5.13 -0.91 10.20
C GLY A 43 6.10 -0.85 9.02
N ILE A 44 6.59 0.34 8.71
CA ILE A 44 7.60 0.56 7.68
C ILE A 44 8.97 0.79 8.32
N VAL A 45 9.99 0.12 7.79
CA VAL A 45 11.38 0.34 8.20
C VAL A 45 11.80 1.77 7.88
N GLU A 46 12.52 2.40 8.81
CA GLU A 46 12.86 3.83 8.79
C GLU A 46 13.49 4.29 7.47
N GLU A 47 14.33 3.44 6.86
CA GLU A 47 14.99 3.68 5.57
C GLU A 47 14.02 3.93 4.41
N LYS A 48 12.80 3.35 4.45
CA LYS A 48 11.78 3.51 3.41
C LYS A 48 10.81 4.66 3.65
N LEU A 49 10.83 5.29 4.83
CA LEU A 49 9.93 6.40 5.17
C LEU A 49 10.11 7.61 4.23
N ASN A 50 11.34 7.86 3.76
CA ASN A 50 11.63 8.98 2.87
C ASN A 50 10.99 8.84 1.48
N ILE A 51 10.78 7.62 1.02
CA ILE A 51 10.16 7.32 -0.29
C ILE A 51 8.64 7.48 -0.22
N LEU A 52 8.06 7.39 0.98
CA LEU A 52 6.63 7.45 1.26
C LEU A 52 6.19 8.82 1.81
N ARG A 53 6.92 9.86 1.42
CA ARG A 53 6.53 11.24 1.68
C ARG A 53 5.37 11.64 0.77
N THR A 54 4.35 12.22 1.37
CA THR A 54 3.20 12.79 0.66
C THR A 54 3.11 14.28 0.96
N LEU A 55 2.81 15.07 -0.07
CA LEU A 55 2.50 16.48 0.08
C LEU A 55 1.01 16.65 0.37
N TRP A 56 0.69 17.45 1.37
CA TRP A 56 -0.67 17.79 1.78
C TRP A 56 -0.86 19.30 1.69
N GLY A 57 -1.77 19.76 0.84
CA GLY A 57 -2.17 21.17 0.77
C GLY A 57 -3.41 21.42 1.61
N GLU A 58 -3.51 22.60 2.24
CA GLU A 58 -4.76 23.03 2.87
C GLU A 58 -5.83 23.40 1.80
N GLU A 59 -7.11 23.23 2.15
CA GLU A 59 -8.24 23.36 1.21
C GLU A 59 -8.27 24.75 0.52
N GLY A 60 -8.32 24.75 -0.82
CA GLY A 60 -8.45 25.96 -1.65
C GLY A 60 -7.23 26.32 -2.52
N GLY A 61 -6.07 25.67 -2.31
CA GLY A 61 -4.86 25.90 -3.11
C GLY A 61 -4.71 24.91 -4.26
N THR A 62 -5.07 25.29 -5.50
CA THR A 62 -4.87 24.44 -6.69
C THR A 62 -3.45 24.51 -7.28
N ASN A 63 -2.59 25.39 -6.75
CA ASN A 63 -1.21 25.58 -7.18
C ASN A 63 -0.24 25.45 -6.00
N LEU A 64 -0.02 24.20 -5.56
CA LEU A 64 0.92 23.86 -4.50
C LEU A 64 2.35 23.95 -5.04
N THR A 65 3.08 25.00 -4.66
CA THR A 65 4.54 25.07 -4.85
C THR A 65 5.23 24.67 -3.54
N LEU A 66 6.42 24.06 -3.60
CA LEU A 66 7.14 23.61 -2.39
C LEU A 66 7.50 24.75 -1.42
N ASP A 67 7.53 25.99 -1.93
CA ASP A 67 7.81 27.19 -1.16
C ASP A 67 6.54 27.80 -0.53
N ASP A 68 5.37 27.25 -0.84
CA ASP A 68 4.10 27.71 -0.29
C ASP A 68 3.95 27.16 1.14
N HIS A 69 3.86 28.07 2.12
CA HIS A 69 3.65 27.74 3.53
C HIS A 69 2.33 26.99 3.78
N SER A 70 1.46 26.88 2.77
CA SER A 70 0.23 26.09 2.78
C SER A 70 0.45 24.58 2.58
N VAL A 71 1.67 24.13 2.26
CA VAL A 71 1.99 22.73 1.96
C VAL A 71 2.72 22.07 3.13
N ARG A 72 2.18 20.96 3.61
CA ARG A 72 2.79 20.10 4.64
C ARG A 72 3.36 18.84 4.00
N ILE A 73 4.53 18.41 4.46
CA ILE A 73 5.08 17.08 4.14
C ILE A 73 4.62 16.12 5.24
N LEU A 74 3.99 15.03 4.84
CA LEU A 74 3.58 13.94 5.71
C LEU A 74 4.34 12.67 5.36
N TRP A 75 4.54 11.79 6.35
CA TRP A 75 5.19 10.50 6.17
C TRP A 75 4.24 9.38 6.59
N MET A 76 4.16 8.33 5.78
CA MET A 76 3.46 7.12 6.17
C MET A 76 4.37 6.24 7.03
N GLN A 77 3.94 5.94 8.25
CA GLN A 77 4.62 5.00 9.16
C GLN A 77 4.18 3.54 8.93
N ARG A 78 3.10 3.34 8.17
CA ARG A 78 2.44 2.08 7.90
C ARG A 78 2.33 1.85 6.41
N VAL A 79 2.29 0.59 5.98
CA VAL A 79 2.26 0.22 4.56
C VAL A 79 1.07 0.91 3.87
N PRO A 80 1.30 1.69 2.80
CA PRO A 80 0.21 2.35 2.08
C PRO A 80 -0.63 1.33 1.33
N ILE A 81 -1.94 1.61 1.24
CA ILE A 81 -2.84 0.88 0.35
C ILE A 81 -2.40 1.17 -1.11
N LEU A 82 -2.41 0.14 -1.97
CA LEU A 82 -1.95 0.19 -3.37
C LEU A 82 -0.46 0.48 -3.58
N TYR A 83 0.37 0.32 -2.55
CA TYR A 83 1.82 0.31 -2.72
C TYR A 83 2.22 -0.91 -3.55
N LYS A 84 3.01 -0.74 -4.63
CA LYS A 84 3.35 -1.86 -5.54
C LYS A 84 3.98 -3.07 -4.82
N ARG A 85 4.60 -2.83 -3.66
CA ARG A 85 5.23 -3.83 -2.79
C ARG A 85 4.25 -4.45 -1.77
N THR A 86 2.95 -4.20 -1.85
CA THR A 86 1.96 -4.81 -0.94
C THR A 86 1.94 -6.34 -1.03
N CYS A 87 2.23 -6.95 -2.18
CA CYS A 87 2.34 -8.41 -2.28
C CYS A 87 3.51 -8.98 -1.44
N ASP A 88 4.62 -8.25 -1.28
CA ASP A 88 5.70 -8.65 -0.35
C ASP A 88 5.13 -8.82 1.06
N VAL A 89 4.38 -7.82 1.52
CA VAL A 89 3.79 -7.76 2.86
C VAL A 89 2.74 -8.85 3.07
N LEU A 90 1.85 -9.05 2.09
CA LEU A 90 0.85 -10.12 2.16
C LEU A 90 1.53 -11.50 2.22
N ASN A 91 2.56 -11.72 1.41
CA ASN A 91 3.28 -12.99 1.44
C ASN A 91 3.90 -13.28 2.81
N GLU A 92 4.49 -12.28 3.46
CA GLU A 92 5.07 -12.41 4.81
C GLU A 92 4.00 -12.66 5.88
N LEU A 93 2.90 -11.92 5.86
CA LEU A 93 1.82 -12.07 6.84
C LEU A 93 1.23 -13.48 6.83
N TYR A 94 1.01 -14.05 5.64
CA TYR A 94 0.40 -15.36 5.49
C TYR A 94 1.41 -16.53 5.42
N ALA A 95 2.71 -16.26 5.29
CA ALA A 95 3.74 -17.30 5.43
C ALA A 95 3.95 -17.75 6.89
N ASN A 96 3.70 -16.86 7.86
CA ASN A 96 3.95 -17.09 9.28
C ASN A 96 2.77 -17.70 10.05
N GLN A 97 1.67 -18.09 9.37
CA GLN A 97 0.51 -18.74 10.00
C GLN A 97 0.59 -20.29 10.02
N LYS A 98 1.79 -20.87 9.93
CA LYS A 98 2.05 -22.31 10.08
C LYS A 98 2.63 -22.63 11.44
#